data_AF-B3T6I3-F1
#
_entry.id   AF-B3T6I3-F1
#
_cell.length_a   1.000
_cell.length_b   1.000
_cell.length_c   1.000
_cell.angle_alpha   90.00
_cell.angle_beta   90.00
_cell.angle_gamma   90.00
#
_symmetry.space_group_name_H-M   'P 1'
#
loop_
_entity.id
_entity.type
_entity.pdbx_description
1 polymer ?
#
loop_
_entity_poly.entity_id
_entity_poly.type
_entity_poly.pdbx_seq_one_letter_code
_entity_poly.pdbx_strand_id
1 'polypeptide(L)'
;MPRNHMEQLHRHLIRFIALDLIIIALIVVSLLSSWSASQKIFALILSVILFPLGIATVVSMFKRTSYGIILGISSLSLIGSAFLLIGLIEAWGSMTQGDSGFLQGLLLLLLGAATLRRVPTMRNPVYAQWYGSNALSDSGGLANGSGEMLATCPGCSSILAIYPNRMTPADRCPSCNSKLVFYEEE
;
A
#
# COMPACT_ATOMS: atom_id res chain seq x y z
N MET A 1 12.69 -1.31 -14.61
CA MET A 1 13.22 -0.65 -13.40
C MET A 1 14.02 -1.68 -12.60
N PRO A 2 15.23 -1.35 -12.10
CA PRO A 2 16.03 -2.31 -11.36
C PRO A 2 15.32 -2.73 -10.07
N ARG A 3 15.28 -4.04 -9.78
CA ARG A 3 14.57 -4.65 -8.62
C ARG A 3 14.89 -3.96 -7.29
N ASN A 4 16.11 -3.45 -7.13
CA ASN A 4 16.59 -2.77 -5.93
C ASN A 4 15.81 -1.47 -5.60
N HIS A 5 15.30 -0.76 -6.60
CA HIS A 5 14.56 0.49 -6.39
C HIS A 5 13.18 0.24 -5.75
N MET A 6 12.50 -0.84 -6.17
CA MET A 6 11.16 -1.18 -5.67
C MET A 6 11.21 -1.72 -4.24
N GLU A 7 12.26 -2.46 -3.87
CA GLU A 7 12.49 -2.89 -2.49
C GLU A 7 12.74 -1.72 -1.54
N GLN A 8 13.51 -0.71 -1.99
CA GLN A 8 13.72 0.51 -1.24
C GLN A 8 12.41 1.27 -1.04
N LEU A 9 11.60 1.39 -2.09
CA LEU A 9 10.28 2.02 -2.03
C LEU A 9 9.35 1.29 -1.04
N HIS A 10 9.27 -0.04 -1.12
CA HIS A 10 8.47 -0.86 -0.22
C HIS A 10 8.90 -0.71 1.24
N ARG A 11 10.21 -0.74 1.51
CA ARG A 11 10.75 -0.54 2.87
C ARG A 11 10.47 0.87 3.39
N HIS A 12 10.56 1.87 2.52
CA HIS A 12 10.20 3.25 2.87
C HIS A 12 8.71 3.37 3.22
N LEU A 13 7.85 2.70 2.46
CA LEU A 13 6.41 2.69 2.67
C LEU A 13 6.02 2.01 4.00
N ILE A 14 6.60 0.86 4.33
CA ILE A 14 6.37 0.17 5.62
C ILE A 14 6.79 1.08 6.79
N ARG A 15 7.98 1.68 6.70
CA ARG A 15 8.48 2.61 7.73
C ARG A 15 7.56 3.81 7.88
N PHE A 16 7.02 4.32 6.78
CA PHE A 16 6.08 5.43 6.79
C PHE A 16 4.78 5.08 7.52
N ILE A 17 4.16 3.92 7.22
CA ILE A 17 2.95 3.46 7.93
C ILE A 17 3.22 3.25 9.42
N ALA A 18 4.38 2.70 9.77
CA ALA A 18 4.78 2.54 11.17
C ALA A 18 4.93 3.90 11.89
N LEU A 19 5.48 4.91 11.21
CA LEU A 19 5.56 6.27 11.75
C LEU A 19 4.17 6.90 11.91
N ASP A 20 3.27 6.72 10.94
CA ASP A 20 1.89 7.22 11.05
C ASP A 20 1.16 6.62 12.26
N LEU A 21 1.37 5.34 12.57
CA LEU A 21 0.84 4.69 13.78
C LEU A 21 1.36 5.33 15.07
N ILE A 22 2.66 5.62 15.13
CA ILE A 22 3.29 6.29 16.28
C ILE A 22 2.71 7.70 16.43
N ILE A 23 2.57 8.43 15.32
CA ILE A 23 2.01 9.78 15.32
C ILE A 23 0.55 9.77 15.80
N ILE A 24 -0.28 8.82 15.33
CA ILE A 24 -1.65 8.63 15.85
C ILE A 24 -1.63 8.43 17.37
N ALA A 25 -0.76 7.55 17.87
CA ALA A 25 -0.69 7.28 19.30
C ALA A 25 -0.34 8.54 20.11
N LEU A 26 0.65 9.33 19.65
CA LEU A 26 1.03 10.59 20.28
C LEU A 26 -0.10 11.62 20.24
N ILE A 27 -0.78 11.74 19.10
CA ILE A 27 -1.92 12.65 18.95
C ILE A 27 -3.03 12.26 19.92
N VAL A 28 -3.41 10.98 20.00
CA VAL A 28 -4.45 10.52 20.91
C VAL A 28 -4.14 10.90 22.36
N VAL A 29 -2.89 10.72 22.80
CA VAL A 29 -2.44 11.14 24.14
C VAL A 29 -2.57 12.66 24.32
N SER A 30 -2.17 13.46 23.33
CA SER A 30 -2.30 14.92 23.37
C SER A 30 -3.75 15.41 23.38
N LEU A 31 -4.63 14.74 22.64
CA LEU A 31 -6.05 15.10 22.56
C LEU A 31 -6.79 14.71 23.85
N LEU A 32 -6.39 13.60 24.49
CA LEU A 32 -6.94 13.16 25.77
C LEU A 32 -6.76 14.20 26.88
N SER A 33 -5.74 15.06 26.83
CA SER A 33 -5.57 16.14 27.81
C SER A 33 -6.34 17.41 27.45
N SER A 34 -6.42 17.76 26.16
CA SER A 34 -6.96 19.04 25.69
C SER A 34 -8.49 19.03 25.49
N TRP A 35 -9.05 17.91 25.03
CA TRP A 35 -10.43 17.87 24.53
C TRP A 35 -11.50 17.76 25.61
N SER A 36 -12.74 18.12 25.24
CA SER A 36 -13.93 17.85 26.07
C SER A 36 -14.26 16.35 26.12
N ALA A 37 -15.03 15.91 27.12
CA ALA A 37 -15.29 14.48 27.36
C ALA A 37 -15.90 13.73 26.15
N SER A 38 -16.82 14.36 25.41
CA SER A 38 -17.44 13.78 24.20
C SER A 38 -16.42 13.58 23.07
N GLN A 39 -15.57 14.58 22.85
CA GLN A 39 -14.51 14.55 21.85
C GLN A 39 -13.43 13.50 22.18
N LYS A 40 -13.10 13.28 23.47
CA LYS A 40 -12.19 12.20 23.90
C LYS A 40 -12.71 10.81 23.54
N ILE A 41 -14.01 10.57 23.75
CA ILE A 41 -14.65 9.28 23.42
C ILE A 41 -14.55 9.04 21.91
N PHE A 42 -14.81 10.06 21.10
CA PHE A 42 -14.66 9.97 19.64
C PHE A 42 -13.22 9.62 19.23
N ALA A 43 -12.22 10.31 19.78
CA ALA A 43 -10.81 10.04 19.49
C ALA A 43 -10.39 8.62 19.91
N LEU A 44 -10.90 8.11 21.04
CA LEU A 44 -10.63 6.73 21.48
C LEU A 44 -11.25 5.68 20.55
N ILE A 45 -12.52 5.83 20.17
CA ILE A 45 -13.18 4.89 19.25
C ILE A 45 -12.42 4.83 17.92
N LEU A 46 -12.06 6.00 17.39
CA LEU A 46 -11.31 6.11 16.14
C LEU A 46 -9.91 5.48 16.26
N SER A 47 -9.21 5.68 17.38
CA SER A 47 -7.92 5.04 17.66
C SER A 47 -8.03 3.51 17.74
N VAL A 48 -9.05 2.99 18.42
CA VAL A 48 -9.30 1.55 18.55
C VAL A 48 -9.56 0.89 17.20
N ILE A 49 -10.07 1.62 16.20
CA ILE A 49 -10.27 1.11 14.84
C ILE A 49 -8.99 1.22 14.01
N LEU A 50 -8.32 2.38 14.05
CA LEU A 50 -7.15 2.67 13.22
C LEU A 50 -5.91 1.86 13.63
N PHE A 51 -5.69 1.67 14.93
CA PHE A 51 -4.52 0.99 15.46
C PHE A 51 -4.43 -0.49 15.01
N PRO A 52 -5.46 -1.35 15.20
CA PRO A 52 -5.41 -2.72 14.71
C PRO A 52 -5.36 -2.77 13.18
N LEU A 53 -6.01 -1.83 12.49
CA LEU A 53 -5.97 -1.78 11.03
C LEU A 53 -4.54 -1.49 10.53
N GLY A 54 -3.85 -0.50 11.11
CA GLY A 54 -2.47 -0.20 10.74
C GLY A 54 -1.48 -1.28 11.17
N ILE A 55 -1.68 -1.95 12.32
CA ILE A 55 -0.87 -3.12 12.67
C ILE A 55 -1.08 -4.24 11.64
N ALA A 56 -2.34 -4.52 11.29
CA ALA A 56 -2.67 -5.53 10.29
C ALA A 56 -2.03 -5.21 8.94
N THR A 57 -1.96 -3.94 8.53
CA THR A 57 -1.32 -3.56 7.26
C THR A 57 0.20 -3.72 7.29
N VAL A 58 0.85 -3.34 8.38
CA VAL A 58 2.29 -3.56 8.57
C VAL A 58 2.59 -5.06 8.54
N VAL A 59 1.86 -5.87 9.30
CA VAL A 59 2.04 -7.34 9.32
C VAL A 59 1.76 -7.95 7.95
N SER A 60 0.71 -7.52 7.27
CA SER A 60 0.33 -8.00 5.93
C SER A 60 1.38 -7.64 4.87
N MET A 61 1.99 -6.45 4.97
CA MET A 61 3.10 -6.04 4.12
C MET A 61 4.40 -6.77 4.43
N PHE A 62 4.70 -7.05 5.70
CA PHE A 62 5.84 -7.89 6.08
C PHE A 62 5.70 -9.32 5.58
N LYS A 63 4.50 -9.90 5.71
CA LYS A 63 4.18 -11.25 5.21
C LYS A 63 3.95 -11.33 3.70
N ARG A 64 4.05 -10.19 2.97
CA ARG A 64 3.81 -10.09 1.52
C ARG A 64 2.54 -10.80 1.04
N THR A 65 1.46 -10.71 1.81
CA THR A 65 0.20 -11.36 1.42
C THR A 65 -0.47 -10.61 0.27
N SER A 66 -1.20 -11.30 -0.61
CA SER A 66 -1.92 -10.72 -1.76
C SER A 66 -2.87 -9.56 -1.36
N TYR A 67 -3.46 -9.63 -0.15
CA TYR A 67 -4.34 -8.59 0.39
C TYR A 67 -3.62 -7.34 0.92
N GLY A 68 -2.29 -7.36 1.05
CA GLY A 68 -1.54 -6.29 1.72
C GLY A 68 -1.56 -4.95 1.00
N ILE A 69 -1.70 -4.94 -0.32
CA ILE A 69 -1.83 -3.68 -1.09
C ILE A 69 -3.20 -3.05 -0.86
N ILE A 70 -4.26 -3.85 -0.90
CA ILE A 70 -5.64 -3.37 -0.70
C ILE A 70 -5.81 -2.83 0.72
N LEU A 71 -5.33 -3.60 1.71
CA LEU A 71 -5.32 -3.16 3.11
C LEU A 71 -4.46 -1.91 3.29
N GLY A 72 -3.27 -1.86 2.70
CA GLY A 72 -2.38 -0.69 2.75
C GLY A 72 -3.06 0.58 2.23
N ILE A 73 -3.68 0.51 1.04
CA ILE A 73 -4.42 1.63 0.44
C ILE A 73 -5.58 2.07 1.34
N SER A 74 -6.37 1.13 1.83
CA SER A 74 -7.50 1.41 2.72
C SER A 74 -7.03 2.09 4.01
N SER A 75 -5.99 1.55 4.65
CA SER A 75 -5.46 2.08 5.90
C SER A 75 -4.87 3.49 5.74
N LEU A 76 -4.06 3.76 4.72
CA LEU A 76 -3.53 5.11 4.48
C LEU A 76 -4.63 6.12 4.18
N SER A 77 -5.67 5.71 3.44
CA SER A 77 -6.81 6.58 3.17
C SER A 77 -7.57 6.91 4.46
N LEU A 78 -7.77 5.92 5.33
CA LEU A 78 -8.51 6.07 6.58
C LEU A 78 -7.71 6.90 7.60
N ILE A 79 -6.41 6.60 7.76
CA ILE A 79 -5.46 7.37 8.59
C ILE A 79 -5.40 8.82 8.12
N GLY A 80 -5.21 9.04 6.82
CA GLY A 80 -5.13 10.39 6.25
C GLY A 80 -6.42 11.18 6.43
N SER A 81 -7.57 10.55 6.20
CA SER A 81 -8.87 11.17 6.46
C SER A 81 -9.08 11.50 7.94
N ALA A 82 -8.67 10.61 8.84
CA ALA A 82 -8.75 10.85 10.28
C ALA A 82 -7.90 12.05 10.71
N PHE A 83 -6.66 12.18 10.21
CA PHE A 83 -5.82 13.35 10.47
C PHE A 83 -6.45 14.64 9.96
N LEU A 84 -7.09 14.63 8.78
CA LEU A 84 -7.78 15.80 8.28
C LEU A 84 -8.96 16.20 9.18
N LEU A 85 -9.78 15.24 9.61
CA LEU A 85 -10.95 15.50 10.46
C LEU A 85 -10.54 16.04 11.82
N ILE A 86 -9.56 15.41 12.48
CA ILE A 86 -9.04 15.86 13.77
C ILE A 86 -8.40 17.24 13.63
N GLY A 87 -7.57 17.44 12.60
CA GLY A 87 -6.93 18.72 12.33
C GLY A 87 -7.92 19.85 12.09
N LEU A 88 -9.04 19.58 11.41
CA LEU A 88 -10.12 20.54 11.19
C LEU A 88 -10.84 20.91 12.48
N ILE A 89 -11.13 19.92 13.34
CA ILE A 89 -11.78 20.16 14.65
C ILE A 89 -10.87 21.03 15.55
N GLU A 90 -9.58 20.72 15.60
CA GLU A 90 -8.58 21.50 16.33
C GLU A 90 -8.42 22.92 15.80
N ALA A 91 -8.28 23.07 14.47
CA ALA A 91 -8.15 24.38 13.84
C ALA A 91 -9.39 25.24 14.07
N TRP A 92 -10.58 24.66 14.00
CA TRP A 92 -11.83 25.38 14.26
C TRP A 92 -11.97 25.77 15.74
N GLY A 93 -11.66 24.84 16.66
CA GLY A 93 -11.71 25.09 18.10
C GLY A 93 -10.77 26.23 18.51
N SER A 94 -9.52 26.18 18.05
CA SER A 94 -8.50 27.19 18.34
C SER A 94 -8.86 28.59 17.80
N MET A 95 -9.48 28.70 16.62
CA MET A 95 -9.96 30.00 16.11
C MET A 95 -11.02 30.65 17.01
N THR A 96 -11.87 29.86 17.67
CA THR A 96 -12.90 30.38 18.57
C THR A 96 -12.39 30.75 19.97
N GLN A 97 -11.33 30.09 20.43
CA GLN A 97 -10.79 30.26 21.79
C GLN A 97 -9.51 31.12 21.84
N GLY A 98 -8.94 31.49 20.68
CA GLY A 98 -7.74 32.33 20.59
C GLY A 98 -6.46 31.64 21.09
N ASP A 99 -6.46 30.31 21.13
CA ASP A 99 -5.38 29.51 21.71
C ASP A 99 -4.35 29.05 20.65
N SER A 100 -3.15 28.72 21.11
CA SER A 100 -2.00 28.29 20.30
C SER A 100 -2.19 26.94 19.56
N GLY A 101 -3.29 26.22 19.82
CA GLY A 101 -3.65 24.95 19.18
C GLY A 101 -3.88 25.02 17.66
N PHE A 102 -3.96 26.22 17.08
CA PHE A 102 -4.12 26.40 15.64
C PHE A 102 -2.97 25.79 14.83
N LEU A 103 -1.73 25.93 15.31
CA LEU A 103 -0.57 25.37 14.63
C LEU A 103 -0.62 23.83 14.62
N GLN A 104 -1.06 23.23 15.72
CA GLN A 104 -1.23 21.78 15.84
C GLN A 104 -2.31 21.28 14.85
N GLY A 105 -3.46 21.93 14.80
CA GLY A 105 -4.52 21.61 13.83
C GLY A 105 -4.05 21.72 12.37
N LEU A 106 -3.30 22.77 12.04
CA LEU A 106 -2.72 22.96 10.71
C LEU A 106 -1.69 21.88 10.35
N LEU A 107 -0.83 21.49 11.31
CA LEU A 107 0.16 20.43 11.11
C LEU A 107 -0.53 19.09 10.79
N LEU A 108 -1.63 18.79 11.47
CA LEU A 108 -2.44 17.60 11.23
C LEU A 108 -3.10 17.61 9.86
N LEU A 109 -3.61 18.76 9.41
CA LEU A 109 -4.15 18.92 8.06
C LEU A 109 -3.08 18.66 7.00
N LEU A 110 -1.88 19.22 7.17
CA LEU A 110 -0.75 19.01 6.26
C LEU A 110 -0.32 17.54 6.26
N LEU A 111 -0.27 16.90 7.43
CA LEU A 111 0.07 15.49 7.55
C LEU A 111 -0.97 14.60 6.86
N GLY A 112 -2.26 14.83 7.11
CA GLY A 112 -3.35 14.11 6.45
C GLY A 112 -3.35 14.27 4.93
N ALA A 113 -3.05 15.48 4.43
CA ALA A 113 -2.89 15.71 3.00
C ALA A 113 -1.66 14.98 2.44
N ALA A 114 -0.53 14.99 3.17
CA ALA A 114 0.68 14.30 2.77
C ALA A 114 0.51 12.77 2.75
N THR A 115 -0.22 12.19 3.71
CA THR A 115 -0.54 10.75 3.73
C THR A 115 -1.47 10.38 2.58
N LEU A 116 -2.50 11.19 2.30
CA LEU A 116 -3.43 10.95 1.18
C LEU A 116 -2.75 11.05 -0.19
N ARG A 117 -1.80 11.98 -0.36
CA ARG A 117 -1.00 12.09 -1.60
C ARG A 117 -0.17 10.83 -1.91
N ARG A 118 0.11 9.97 -0.92
CA ARG A 118 0.87 8.72 -1.10
C ARG A 118 0.00 7.53 -1.51
N VAL A 119 -1.31 7.62 -1.34
CA VAL A 119 -2.27 6.60 -1.80
C VAL A 119 -2.13 6.26 -3.30
N PRO A 120 -2.06 7.23 -4.24
CA PRO A 120 -1.91 6.92 -5.66
C PRO A 120 -0.58 6.23 -5.99
N THR A 121 0.48 6.44 -5.20
CA THR A 121 1.77 5.76 -5.41
C THR A 121 1.65 4.25 -5.19
N MET A 122 0.91 3.80 -4.19
CA MET A 122 0.63 2.36 -3.97
C MET A 122 -0.34 1.78 -5.00
N ARG A 123 -1.24 2.61 -5.52
CA ARG A 123 -2.22 2.21 -6.55
C ARG A 123 -1.59 2.08 -7.94
N ASN A 124 -0.30 2.40 -8.09
CA ASN A 124 0.41 2.24 -9.35
C ASN A 124 0.47 0.76 -9.75
N PRO A 125 0.00 0.39 -10.96
CA PRO A 125 0.00 -1.01 -11.41
C PRO A 125 1.40 -1.64 -11.43
N VAL A 126 2.45 -0.84 -11.62
CA VAL A 126 3.85 -1.31 -11.60
C VAL A 126 4.26 -1.79 -10.20
N TYR A 127 3.83 -1.07 -9.15
CA TYR A 127 4.08 -1.47 -7.77
C TYR A 127 3.25 -2.70 -7.39
N ALA A 128 1.99 -2.74 -7.83
CA ALA A 128 1.11 -3.89 -7.60
C ALA A 128 1.67 -5.19 -8.21
N GLN A 129 2.16 -5.12 -9.45
CA GLN A 129 2.78 -6.24 -10.15
C GLN A 129 4.09 -6.69 -9.48
N TRP A 130 4.94 -5.76 -9.04
CA TRP A 130 6.18 -6.10 -8.32
C TRP A 130 5.90 -6.73 -6.95
N TYR A 131 4.93 -6.19 -6.20
CA TYR A 131 4.56 -6.72 -4.90
C TYR A 131 3.93 -8.12 -5.03
N GLY A 132 3.09 -8.31 -6.06
CA GLY A 132 2.49 -9.60 -6.38
C GLY A 132 3.50 -10.63 -6.88
N SER A 133 4.49 -10.25 -7.70
CA SER A 133 5.48 -11.20 -8.26
C SER A 133 6.40 -11.82 -7.21
N ASN A 134 6.66 -11.10 -6.10
CA ASN A 134 7.40 -11.65 -4.96
C ASN A 134 6.53 -12.50 -4.02
N ALA A 135 5.21 -12.24 -3.93
CA ALA A 135 4.27 -13.13 -3.25
C ALA A 135 4.02 -14.43 -4.05
N LEU A 136 4.10 -14.31 -5.38
CA LEU A 136 4.04 -15.37 -6.38
C LEU A 136 5.45 -15.92 -6.71
N SER A 137 6.50 -15.61 -5.95
CA SER A 137 7.79 -16.32 -6.12
C SER A 137 7.76 -17.76 -5.60
N ASP A 138 6.61 -18.19 -5.05
CA ASP A 138 6.24 -19.61 -4.84
C ASP A 138 5.31 -20.15 -5.96
N SER A 139 4.98 -19.32 -6.96
CA SER A 139 4.13 -19.68 -8.11
C SER A 139 4.37 -18.70 -9.26
N GLY A 140 5.48 -18.90 -9.97
CA GLY A 140 6.04 -17.97 -10.94
C GLY A 140 5.03 -17.39 -11.94
N GLY A 141 4.83 -16.08 -11.84
CA GLY A 141 4.51 -15.24 -12.98
C GLY A 141 3.54 -14.07 -12.73
N LEU A 142 3.61 -13.08 -13.62
CA LEU A 142 2.82 -11.85 -13.66
C LEU A 142 1.30 -12.11 -13.75
N ALA A 143 0.61 -12.25 -12.62
CA ALA A 143 -0.84 -12.37 -12.63
C ALA A 143 -1.51 -11.05 -13.05
N ASN A 144 -1.82 -10.92 -14.35
CA ASN A 144 -3.11 -10.33 -14.72
C ASN A 144 -4.17 -11.28 -14.14
N GLY A 145 -5.25 -10.76 -13.56
CA GLY A 145 -6.21 -11.53 -12.74
C GLY A 145 -6.94 -12.71 -13.41
N SER A 146 -6.49 -13.13 -14.59
CA SER A 146 -6.96 -14.23 -15.42
C SER A 146 -5.92 -15.37 -15.59
N GLY A 147 -4.69 -15.23 -15.11
CA GLY A 147 -3.62 -16.23 -15.32
C GLY A 147 -2.90 -16.11 -16.67
N GLU A 148 -3.23 -15.07 -17.44
CA GLU A 148 -2.55 -14.73 -18.70
C GLU A 148 -1.37 -13.78 -18.44
N MET A 149 -0.26 -14.04 -19.12
CA MET A 149 0.98 -13.29 -19.05
C MET A 149 1.44 -12.94 -20.45
N LEU A 150 1.91 -11.72 -20.65
CA LEU A 150 2.49 -11.33 -21.93
C LEU A 150 3.99 -11.67 -21.89
N ALA A 151 4.43 -12.52 -22.80
CA ALA A 151 5.82 -12.89 -22.98
C ALA A 151 6.24 -12.70 -24.44
N THR A 152 7.53 -12.45 -24.63
CA THR A 152 8.13 -12.33 -25.96
C THR A 152 8.69 -13.68 -26.37
N CYS A 153 8.34 -14.16 -27.57
CA CYS A 153 8.89 -15.40 -28.11
C CYS A 153 10.41 -15.27 -28.33
N PRO A 154 11.24 -16.20 -27.83
CA PRO A 154 12.70 -16.14 -28.00
C PRO A 154 13.14 -16.35 -29.46
N GLY A 155 12.33 -17.00 -30.30
CA GLY A 155 12.67 -17.30 -31.69
C GLY A 155 12.35 -16.19 -32.69
N CYS A 156 11.33 -15.37 -32.43
CA CYS A 156 10.87 -14.36 -33.41
C CYS A 156 10.52 -13.01 -32.82
N SER A 157 10.73 -12.80 -31.51
CA SER A 157 10.36 -11.58 -30.79
C SER A 157 8.88 -11.16 -30.87
N SER A 158 8.00 -12.05 -31.33
CA SER A 158 6.55 -11.81 -31.33
C SER A 158 6.00 -11.77 -29.91
N ILE A 159 5.08 -10.85 -29.65
CA ILE A 159 4.39 -10.69 -28.36
C ILE A 159 3.28 -11.76 -28.28
N LEU A 160 3.36 -12.63 -27.28
CA LEU A 160 2.39 -13.69 -27.02
C LEU A 160 1.73 -13.49 -25.65
N ALA A 161 0.42 -13.71 -25.60
CA ALA A 161 -0.29 -13.96 -24.34
C ALA A 161 -0.18 -15.47 -24.02
N ILE A 162 0.32 -15.78 -22.84
CA ILE A 162 0.63 -17.14 -22.40
C ILE A 162 0.04 -17.45 -21.03
N TYR A 163 -0.26 -18.72 -20.76
CA TYR A 163 -0.64 -19.22 -19.44
C TYR A 163 0.46 -20.17 -18.94
N PRO A 164 1.47 -19.70 -18.18
CA PRO A 164 2.61 -20.55 -17.81
C PRO A 164 2.20 -21.82 -17.06
N ASN A 165 1.15 -21.77 -16.24
CA ASN A 165 0.60 -22.93 -15.52
C ASN A 165 -0.11 -23.97 -16.41
N ARG A 166 -0.28 -23.69 -17.70
CA ARG A 166 -0.87 -24.61 -18.67
C ARG A 166 0.06 -24.93 -19.83
N MET A 167 1.32 -24.48 -19.76
CA MET A 167 2.28 -24.77 -20.80
C MET A 167 2.77 -26.21 -20.71
N THR A 168 2.84 -26.83 -21.88
CA THR A 168 3.46 -28.13 -22.08
C THR A 168 4.67 -27.98 -23.00
N PRO A 169 5.64 -28.90 -22.98
CA PRO A 169 6.77 -28.89 -23.92
C PRO A 169 6.36 -29.03 -25.39
N ALA A 170 5.10 -29.38 -25.65
CA ALA A 170 4.52 -29.43 -26.98
C ALA A 170 4.12 -28.04 -27.52
N ASP A 171 4.05 -27.02 -26.67
CA ASP A 171 3.59 -25.70 -27.06
C ASP A 171 4.60 -24.96 -27.94
N ARG A 172 4.10 -24.48 -29.08
CA ARG A 172 4.87 -23.79 -30.10
C ARG A 172 4.33 -22.39 -30.35
N CYS A 173 5.23 -21.49 -30.73
CA CYS A 173 4.85 -20.14 -31.14
C CYS A 173 4.01 -20.20 -32.43
N PRO A 174 2.83 -19.56 -32.52
CA PRO A 174 2.02 -19.55 -33.74
C PRO A 174 2.64 -18.73 -34.88
N SER A 175 3.54 -17.78 -34.58
CA SER A 175 4.20 -16.96 -35.62
C SER A 175 5.44 -17.62 -36.23
N CYS A 176 6.21 -18.42 -35.47
CA CYS A 176 7.48 -18.98 -35.96
C CYS A 176 7.65 -20.48 -35.70
N ASN A 177 6.67 -21.11 -35.08
CA ASN A 177 6.65 -22.54 -34.74
C ASN A 177 7.83 -23.01 -33.85
N SER A 178 8.53 -22.09 -33.19
CA SER A 178 9.59 -22.41 -32.24
C SER A 178 9.02 -22.97 -30.93
N LYS A 179 9.79 -23.86 -30.27
CA LYS A 179 9.45 -24.34 -28.93
C LYS A 179 9.48 -23.18 -27.94
N LEU A 180 8.49 -23.13 -27.05
CA LEU A 180 8.40 -22.11 -26.00
C LEU A 180 9.00 -22.58 -24.68
N VAL A 181 9.12 -23.89 -24.47
CA VAL A 181 9.69 -24.52 -23.28
C VAL A 181 10.91 -25.34 -23.70
N PHE A 182 12.05 -25.09 -23.05
CA PHE A 182 13.28 -25.86 -23.20
C PHE A 182 13.54 -26.60 -21.87
N TYR A 183 13.87 -27.89 -21.94
CA TYR A 183 14.40 -28.63 -20.80
C TYR A 183 15.90 -28.36 -20.74
N GLU A 184 16.40 -27.95 -19.58
CA GLU A 184 17.81 -28.01 -19.26
C GLU A 184 18.04 -29.43 -18.72
N GLU A 185 18.59 -30.31 -19.56
CA GLU A 185 19.10 -31.62 -19.09
C GLU A 185 20.42 -31.34 -18.36
N GLU A 186 20.45 -31.60 -17.05
CA GLU A 186 21.67 -31.64 -16.23
C GLU A 186 22.61 -32.79 -16.65
#